data_AF-A0A7G2CRT6-F1
#
_entry.id   AF-A0A7G2CRT6-F1
#
_cell.length_a   1.000
_cell.length_b   1.000
_cell.length_c   1.000
_cell.angle_alpha   90.00
_cell.angle_beta   90.00
_cell.angle_gamma   90.00
#
_symmetry.space_group_name_H-M   'P 1'
#
loop_
_entity.id
_entity.type
_entity.pdbx_description
1 polymer ?
#
loop_
_entity_poly.entity_id
_entity_poly.type
_entity_poly.pdbx_seq_one_letter_code
_entity_poly.pdbx_strand_id
1 'polypeptide(L)'
;MSCVTCPDSNCVSCSADNTCDGCQGTYQLSKDHTSCQTFVSGCAEYDNTGCASCPDNKVLSVGIPIKCVSCNVDNCDKCSDDDVCYTCKEGYSTIGNGAACTKTIDNCFSYTDDGLCASCLGPLLGPYLEVSLDGKSCISCEVSGCDKCSSTDYCGQCDAGLTVSADGKTCAACAIKDCQSCENLDKCHACLNGFSATVDKTRCVTSVRNCAEHTLDGCNRCSTGFHKVNGECVPDSVEKKRDNGAPWWAWLILGLGLAVIVAVVVVVAVCLYRRRAAVAAAAAAPYAGAAKGKDKDEGNEPADDNSQSTPYGG
;
A
#
# COMPACT_ATOMS: atom_id res chain seq x y z
N MET A 1 -37.17 45.30 -60.63
CA MET A 1 -36.24 44.76 -59.63
C MET A 1 -36.36 45.65 -58.41
N SER A 2 -36.90 45.11 -57.33
CA SER A 2 -36.90 45.80 -56.04
C SER A 2 -35.54 45.57 -55.40
N CYS A 3 -34.88 46.63 -54.96
CA CYS A 3 -33.66 46.49 -54.16
C CYS A 3 -34.05 45.91 -52.80
N VAL A 4 -33.31 44.91 -52.33
CA VAL A 4 -33.47 44.34 -50.98
C VAL A 4 -32.39 44.92 -50.06
N THR A 5 -32.74 45.21 -48.81
CA THR A 5 -31.81 45.67 -47.78
C THR A 5 -31.24 44.52 -46.96
N CYS A 6 -29.92 44.50 -46.78
CA CYS A 6 -29.23 43.49 -45.97
C CYS A 6 -29.21 43.84 -44.47
N PRO A 7 -29.27 42.83 -43.58
CA PRO A 7 -29.39 43.06 -42.14
C PRO A 7 -28.07 43.45 -41.45
N ASP A 8 -26.93 43.07 -42.03
CA ASP A 8 -25.59 43.27 -41.47
C ASP A 8 -24.59 43.69 -42.55
N SER A 9 -23.55 44.44 -42.18
CA SER A 9 -22.51 44.91 -43.10
C SER A 9 -21.62 43.80 -43.66
N ASN A 10 -21.53 42.66 -42.98
CA ASN A 10 -20.78 41.49 -43.45
C ASN A 10 -21.64 40.53 -44.28
N CYS A 11 -22.92 40.85 -44.50
CA CYS A 11 -23.78 40.11 -45.41
C CYS A 11 -23.60 40.62 -46.85
N VAL A 12 -23.13 39.75 -47.76
CA VAL A 12 -22.81 40.13 -49.16
C VAL A 12 -23.96 39.87 -50.13
N SER A 13 -24.92 39.01 -49.74
CA SER A 13 -26.08 38.66 -50.56
C SER A 13 -27.30 38.45 -49.67
N CYS A 14 -28.44 38.99 -50.11
CA CYS A 14 -29.70 38.94 -49.36
C CYS A 14 -30.83 38.38 -50.21
N SER A 15 -31.61 37.48 -49.62
CA SER A 15 -32.75 36.81 -50.27
C SER A 15 -34.05 37.58 -50.12
N ALA A 16 -34.17 38.38 -49.05
CA ALA A 16 -35.27 39.30 -48.77
C ALA A 16 -34.77 40.46 -47.88
N ASP A 17 -35.62 41.46 -47.64
CA ASP A 17 -35.30 42.53 -46.69
C ASP A 17 -34.97 41.95 -45.31
N ASN A 18 -33.80 42.34 -44.78
CA ASN A 18 -33.24 41.88 -43.51
C ASN A 18 -33.00 40.36 -43.42
N THR A 19 -32.91 39.66 -44.56
CA THR A 19 -32.59 38.22 -44.61
C THR A 19 -31.34 37.99 -45.44
N CYS A 20 -30.28 37.54 -44.77
CA CYS A 20 -28.99 37.23 -45.36
C CYS A 20 -28.98 35.83 -46.01
N ASP A 21 -28.35 35.73 -47.18
CA ASP A 21 -28.18 34.50 -47.95
C ASP A 21 -26.70 34.09 -48.03
N GLY A 22 -25.77 35.02 -47.79
CA GLY A 22 -24.33 34.76 -47.82
C GLY A 22 -23.50 35.83 -47.12
N CYS A 23 -22.46 35.37 -46.42
CA CYS A 23 -21.57 36.20 -45.62
C CYS A 23 -20.22 36.46 -46.32
N GLN A 24 -19.57 37.56 -45.95
CA GLN A 24 -18.26 37.93 -46.47
C GLN A 24 -17.16 37.05 -45.87
N GLY A 25 -16.21 36.62 -46.70
CA GLY A 25 -14.94 36.08 -46.23
C GLY A 25 -15.10 34.87 -45.30
N THR A 26 -14.62 34.99 -44.06
CA THR A 26 -14.66 33.91 -43.05
C THR A 26 -15.92 33.94 -42.19
N TYR A 27 -16.81 34.92 -42.35
CA TYR A 27 -18.02 35.00 -41.54
C TYR A 27 -18.99 33.86 -41.84
N GLN A 28 -19.71 33.42 -40.81
CA GLN A 28 -20.66 32.31 -40.86
C GLN A 28 -22.08 32.82 -40.70
N LEU A 29 -22.99 32.32 -41.52
CA LEU A 29 -24.39 32.73 -41.52
C LEU A 29 -25.09 32.23 -40.25
N SER A 30 -25.81 33.10 -39.54
CA SER A 30 -26.63 32.70 -38.41
C SER A 30 -27.82 31.85 -38.86
N LYS A 31 -28.31 30.97 -37.98
CA LYS A 31 -29.42 30.04 -38.25
C LYS A 31 -30.73 30.73 -38.61
N ASP A 32 -30.95 31.94 -38.10
CA ASP A 32 -32.11 32.78 -38.42
C ASP A 32 -31.88 33.67 -39.66
N HIS A 33 -30.71 33.57 -40.29
CA HIS A 33 -30.29 34.33 -41.46
C HIS A 33 -30.29 35.85 -41.23
N THR A 34 -30.28 36.33 -39.99
CA THR A 34 -30.32 37.77 -39.69
C THR A 34 -28.93 38.39 -39.51
N SER A 35 -27.86 37.61 -39.48
CA SER A 35 -26.51 38.11 -39.21
C SER A 35 -25.40 37.21 -39.75
N CYS A 36 -24.21 37.78 -39.85
CA CYS A 36 -22.98 37.09 -40.22
C CYS A 36 -22.00 37.15 -39.05
N GLN A 37 -21.65 35.99 -38.49
CA GLN A 37 -20.86 35.85 -37.26
C GLN A 37 -19.40 35.50 -37.53
N THR A 38 -18.51 35.90 -36.63
CA THR A 38 -17.09 35.54 -36.72
C THR A 38 -16.92 34.03 -36.66
N PHE A 39 -16.08 33.47 -37.53
CA PHE A 39 -15.76 32.04 -37.52
C PHE A 39 -15.20 31.59 -36.16
N VAL A 40 -15.83 30.56 -35.61
CA VAL A 40 -15.38 29.82 -34.43
C VAL A 40 -14.98 28.42 -34.89
N SER A 41 -13.72 28.07 -34.61
CA SER A 41 -13.20 26.77 -35.00
C SER A 41 -13.99 25.64 -34.33
N GLY A 42 -14.47 24.69 -35.14
CA GLY A 42 -15.22 23.52 -34.68
C GLY A 42 -16.67 23.81 -34.29
N CYS A 43 -17.22 24.98 -34.58
CA CYS A 43 -18.62 25.29 -34.31
C CYS A 43 -19.59 24.49 -35.20
N ALA A 44 -20.71 24.03 -34.64
CA ALA A 44 -21.75 23.30 -35.37
C ALA A 44 -22.86 24.22 -35.90
N GLU A 45 -23.36 25.13 -35.07
CA GLU A 45 -24.41 26.09 -35.46
C GLU A 45 -24.09 27.50 -34.95
N TYR A 46 -24.47 28.51 -35.72
CA TYR A 46 -24.34 29.94 -35.36
C TYR A 46 -25.71 30.56 -35.12
N ASP A 47 -25.81 31.46 -34.14
CA ASP A 47 -26.97 32.33 -33.91
C ASP A 47 -26.61 33.80 -34.16
N ASN A 48 -27.44 34.74 -33.70
CA ASN A 48 -27.20 36.16 -33.90
C ASN A 48 -26.12 36.77 -32.98
N THR A 49 -25.54 35.98 -32.08
CA THR A 49 -24.49 36.39 -31.14
C THR A 49 -23.15 35.69 -31.36
N GLY A 50 -23.12 34.58 -32.10
CA GLY A 50 -21.88 33.86 -32.41
C GLY A 50 -22.11 32.37 -32.60
N CYS A 51 -21.15 31.56 -32.17
CA CYS A 51 -21.32 30.11 -32.15
C CYS A 51 -22.34 29.72 -31.07
N ALA A 52 -23.45 29.13 -31.50
CA ALA A 52 -24.56 28.73 -30.63
C ALA A 52 -24.36 27.32 -30.04
N SER A 53 -23.70 26.43 -30.78
CA SER A 53 -23.46 25.06 -30.31
C SER A 53 -22.17 24.46 -30.89
N CYS A 54 -21.56 23.60 -30.07
CA CYS A 54 -20.43 22.77 -30.47
C CYS A 54 -20.92 21.34 -30.76
N PRO A 55 -20.31 20.63 -31.71
CA PRO A 55 -20.64 19.24 -31.99
C PRO A 55 -20.16 18.33 -30.84
N ASP A 56 -20.76 17.15 -30.75
CA ASP A 56 -20.48 16.15 -29.73
C ASP A 56 -20.64 16.69 -28.29
N ASN A 57 -19.80 16.23 -27.35
CA ASN A 57 -19.76 16.70 -25.97
C ASN A 57 -18.77 17.88 -25.78
N LYS A 58 -18.44 18.60 -26.86
CA LYS A 58 -17.54 19.76 -26.77
C LYS A 58 -18.26 20.98 -26.23
N VAL A 59 -17.48 21.90 -25.67
CA VAL A 59 -17.97 23.16 -25.11
C VAL A 59 -17.23 24.34 -25.74
N LEU A 60 -17.83 25.53 -25.66
CA LEU A 60 -17.14 26.76 -26.06
C LEU A 60 -16.02 27.06 -25.07
N SER A 61 -14.81 27.29 -25.60
CA SER A 61 -13.66 27.67 -24.80
C SER A 61 -13.83 29.08 -24.23
N VAL A 62 -13.21 29.31 -23.07
CA VAL A 62 -13.01 30.66 -22.54
C VAL A 62 -11.71 31.25 -23.10
N GLY A 63 -11.75 32.53 -23.45
CA GLY A 63 -10.60 33.25 -24.00
C GLY A 63 -10.76 33.59 -25.47
N ILE A 64 -9.71 34.12 -26.07
CA ILE A 64 -9.69 34.55 -27.48
C ILE A 64 -8.48 33.87 -28.16
N PRO A 65 -8.67 33.17 -29.30
CA PRO A 65 -9.94 32.97 -30.00
C PRO A 65 -10.85 31.94 -29.31
N ILE A 66 -12.17 32.13 -29.44
CA ILE A 66 -13.17 31.14 -29.01
C ILE A 66 -13.14 29.97 -29.99
N LYS A 67 -13.17 28.75 -29.47
CA LYS A 67 -13.21 27.49 -30.22
C LYS A 67 -14.05 26.45 -29.48
N CYS A 68 -14.51 25.45 -30.20
CA CYS A 68 -15.14 24.28 -29.60
C CYS A 68 -14.08 23.28 -29.15
N VAL A 69 -13.99 23.04 -27.84
CA VAL A 69 -12.95 22.22 -27.20
C VAL A 69 -13.53 21.10 -26.37
N SER A 70 -12.76 20.04 -26.22
CA SER A 70 -13.03 18.95 -25.29
C SER A 70 -12.71 19.42 -23.87
N CYS A 71 -13.55 19.06 -22.90
CA CYS A 71 -13.39 19.51 -21.51
C CYS A 71 -13.54 18.33 -20.55
N ASN A 72 -12.60 17.38 -20.64
CA ASN A 72 -12.61 16.14 -19.86
C ASN A 72 -11.76 16.22 -18.58
N VAL A 73 -11.64 17.41 -18.00
CA VAL A 73 -10.91 17.60 -16.74
C VAL A 73 -11.89 17.46 -15.58
N ASP A 74 -11.62 16.50 -14.69
CA ASP A 74 -12.45 16.27 -13.51
C ASP A 74 -12.58 17.54 -12.67
N ASN A 75 -13.80 17.83 -12.23
CA ASN A 75 -14.16 19.05 -11.48
C ASN A 75 -13.86 20.38 -12.20
N CYS A 76 -13.69 20.37 -13.52
CA CYS A 76 -13.63 21.59 -14.31
C CYS A 76 -15.02 22.16 -14.58
N ASP A 77 -15.17 23.48 -14.50
CA ASP A 77 -16.39 24.22 -14.87
C ASP A 77 -16.29 24.74 -16.31
N LYS A 78 -15.13 25.31 -16.69
CA LYS A 78 -14.88 25.90 -18.00
C LYS A 78 -13.48 25.57 -18.49
N CYS A 79 -13.34 25.23 -19.76
CA CYS A 79 -12.04 24.97 -20.40
C CYS A 79 -11.61 26.14 -21.31
N SER A 80 -10.30 26.38 -21.41
CA SER A 80 -9.70 27.35 -22.34
C SER A 80 -9.13 26.70 -23.60
N ASP A 81 -8.77 25.42 -23.51
CA ASP A 81 -8.29 24.58 -24.61
C ASP A 81 -8.79 23.14 -24.44
N ASP A 82 -8.50 22.27 -25.41
CA ASP A 82 -8.75 20.83 -25.31
C ASP A 82 -8.10 20.30 -24.02
N ASP A 83 -8.95 19.87 -23.09
CA ASP A 83 -8.61 19.32 -21.79
C ASP A 83 -7.71 20.23 -20.92
N VAL A 84 -7.84 21.55 -21.11
CA VAL A 84 -7.20 22.57 -20.25
C VAL A 84 -8.27 23.36 -19.52
N CYS A 85 -8.35 23.15 -18.21
CA CYS A 85 -9.29 23.83 -17.36
C CYS A 85 -8.91 25.29 -17.11
N TYR A 86 -9.81 26.19 -17.47
CA TYR A 86 -9.71 27.61 -17.19
C TYR A 86 -10.22 27.95 -15.78
N THR A 87 -11.34 27.35 -15.38
CA THR A 87 -11.92 27.55 -14.05
C THR A 87 -12.50 26.25 -13.54
N CYS A 88 -12.10 25.86 -12.35
CA CYS A 88 -12.65 24.68 -11.66
C CYS A 88 -14.01 24.99 -11.03
N LYS A 89 -14.76 23.94 -10.70
CA LYS A 89 -16.02 24.04 -9.94
C LYS A 89 -15.76 24.63 -8.54
N GLU A 90 -16.82 25.11 -7.92
CA GLU A 90 -16.76 25.66 -6.56
C GLU A 90 -16.08 24.69 -5.58
N GLY A 91 -15.15 25.21 -4.77
CA GLY A 91 -14.34 24.41 -3.85
C GLY A 91 -13.14 23.69 -4.48
N TYR A 92 -12.83 23.97 -5.74
CA TYR A 92 -11.64 23.45 -6.44
C TYR A 92 -10.77 24.58 -7.01
N SER A 93 -9.48 24.30 -7.15
CA SER A 93 -8.46 25.21 -7.69
C SER A 93 -7.67 24.52 -8.81
N THR A 94 -7.27 25.29 -9.82
CA THR A 94 -6.52 24.79 -10.96
C THR A 94 -5.07 24.48 -10.56
N ILE A 95 -4.54 23.37 -11.06
CA ILE A 95 -3.13 22.98 -10.92
C ILE A 95 -2.55 22.60 -12.27
N GLY A 96 -1.22 22.55 -12.38
CA GLY A 96 -0.53 22.14 -13.62
C GLY A 96 -0.94 22.98 -14.84
N ASN A 97 -1.14 24.30 -14.67
CA ASN A 97 -1.64 25.20 -15.71
C ASN A 97 -3.00 24.79 -16.33
N GLY A 98 -3.89 24.20 -15.53
CA GLY A 98 -5.22 23.78 -15.96
C GLY A 98 -5.32 22.31 -16.35
N ALA A 99 -4.24 21.53 -16.22
CA ALA A 99 -4.27 20.09 -16.47
C ALA A 99 -5.16 19.32 -15.48
N ALA A 100 -5.38 19.86 -14.27
CA ALA A 100 -6.25 19.26 -13.27
C ALA A 100 -6.86 20.31 -12.33
N CYS A 101 -7.89 19.88 -11.60
CA CYS A 101 -8.51 20.62 -10.51
C CYS A 101 -8.31 19.83 -9.21
N THR A 102 -7.75 20.48 -8.19
CA THR A 102 -7.65 19.92 -6.83
C THR A 102 -8.62 20.60 -5.88
N LYS A 103 -8.97 19.96 -4.78
CA LYS A 103 -9.80 20.58 -3.75
C LYS A 103 -9.06 21.79 -3.17
N THR A 104 -9.76 22.92 -3.03
CA THR A 104 -9.18 24.13 -2.46
C THR A 104 -8.73 23.88 -1.02
N ILE A 105 -7.50 24.28 -0.72
CA ILE A 105 -6.94 24.32 0.63
C ILE A 105 -7.02 25.76 1.12
N ASP A 106 -7.69 25.96 2.26
CA ASP A 106 -7.85 27.29 2.85
C ASP A 106 -6.49 27.94 3.11
N ASN A 107 -6.37 29.22 2.72
CA ASN A 107 -5.15 30.03 2.79
C ASN A 107 -3.95 29.49 2.00
N CYS A 108 -4.15 28.56 1.08
CA CYS A 108 -3.10 28.12 0.17
C CYS A 108 -2.97 29.10 -1.01
N PHE A 109 -1.76 29.62 -1.23
CA PHE A 109 -1.46 30.52 -2.33
C PHE A 109 -1.15 29.78 -3.63
N SER A 110 -0.44 28.66 -3.54
CA SER A 110 -0.05 27.85 -4.70
C SER A 110 -0.02 26.36 -4.37
N TYR A 111 -0.19 25.53 -5.40
CA TYR A 111 -0.28 24.08 -5.27
C TYR A 111 0.88 23.38 -5.98
N THR A 112 1.23 22.19 -5.49
CA THR A 112 2.08 21.23 -6.20
C THR A 112 1.26 20.51 -7.28
N ASP A 113 1.95 19.79 -8.17
CA ASP A 113 1.29 18.97 -9.21
C ASP A 113 0.46 17.82 -8.61
N ASP A 114 0.75 17.41 -7.37
CA ASP A 114 -0.03 16.42 -6.62
C ASP A 114 -1.25 17.01 -5.89
N GLY A 115 -1.49 18.31 -6.05
CA GLY A 115 -2.61 19.02 -5.41
C GLY A 115 -2.42 19.31 -3.93
N LEU A 116 -1.19 19.22 -3.41
CA LEU A 116 -0.84 19.69 -2.06
C LEU A 116 -0.51 21.18 -2.08
N CYS A 117 -0.53 21.83 -0.92
CA CYS A 117 -0.13 23.23 -0.82
C CYS A 117 1.39 23.36 -0.94
N ALA A 118 1.85 24.14 -1.91
CA ALA A 118 3.26 24.50 -2.10
C ALA A 118 3.65 25.74 -1.29
N SER A 119 2.74 26.69 -1.12
CA SER A 119 2.95 27.86 -0.28
C SER A 119 1.64 28.43 0.24
N CYS A 120 1.70 28.96 1.47
CA CYS A 120 0.57 29.62 2.11
C CYS A 120 0.54 31.11 1.78
N LEU A 121 -0.62 31.73 1.97
CA LEU A 121 -0.75 33.17 1.93
C LEU A 121 0.19 33.81 2.96
N GLY A 122 1.05 34.70 2.49
CA GLY A 122 2.01 35.41 3.33
C GLY A 122 1.37 36.55 4.13
N PRO A 123 2.16 37.21 5.01
CA PRO A 123 1.67 38.22 5.97
C PRO A 123 1.06 39.47 5.33
N LEU A 124 1.33 39.72 4.05
CA LEU A 124 0.72 40.84 3.32
C LEU A 124 -0.77 40.63 3.03
N LEU A 125 -1.23 39.37 3.06
CA LEU A 125 -2.60 38.97 2.71
C LEU A 125 -3.29 38.17 3.82
N GLY A 126 -2.64 37.95 4.97
CA GLY A 126 -3.17 37.12 6.06
C GLY A 126 -2.24 36.99 7.26
N PRO A 127 -2.53 36.09 8.23
CA PRO A 127 -1.60 35.73 9.29
C PRO A 127 -0.35 35.04 8.72
N TYR A 128 0.74 35.01 9.47
CA TYR A 128 1.93 34.25 9.07
C TYR A 128 1.60 32.75 9.19
N LEU A 129 1.41 32.10 8.04
CA LEU A 129 1.06 30.69 7.94
C LEU A 129 2.15 29.93 7.20
N GLU A 130 2.36 28.69 7.62
CA GLU A 130 3.29 27.76 7.00
C GLU A 130 2.55 26.51 6.54
N VAL A 131 3.14 25.83 5.55
CA VAL A 131 2.60 24.59 5.01
C VAL A 131 2.77 23.49 6.07
N SER A 132 1.69 22.77 6.36
CA SER A 132 1.73 21.64 7.28
C SER A 132 2.68 20.55 6.77
N LEU A 133 3.17 19.70 7.67
CA LEU A 133 4.10 18.62 7.35
C LEU A 133 3.59 17.69 6.24
N ASP A 134 2.28 17.47 6.16
CA ASP A 134 1.64 16.64 5.12
C ASP A 134 1.23 17.41 3.86
N GLY A 135 1.45 18.73 3.82
CA GLY A 135 1.12 19.59 2.70
C GLY A 135 -0.37 19.90 2.52
N LYS A 136 -1.24 19.49 3.45
CA LYS A 136 -2.70 19.57 3.25
C LYS A 136 -3.35 20.79 3.89
N SER A 137 -2.58 21.62 4.59
CA SER A 137 -3.12 22.77 5.31
C SER A 137 -2.09 23.89 5.44
N CYS A 138 -2.59 25.10 5.60
CA CYS A 138 -1.82 26.28 5.98
C CYS A 138 -2.13 26.63 7.43
N ILE A 139 -1.12 26.56 8.29
CA ILE A 139 -1.26 26.57 9.75
C ILE A 139 -0.26 27.53 10.41
N SER A 140 -0.57 27.96 11.63
CA SER A 140 0.41 28.63 12.49
C SER A 140 1.41 27.63 13.07
N CYS A 141 2.67 28.01 13.15
CA CYS A 141 3.74 27.20 13.72
C CYS A 141 4.57 28.02 14.71
N GLU A 142 4.02 28.29 15.90
CA GLU A 142 4.72 29.04 16.95
C GLU A 142 5.47 28.12 17.93
N VAL A 143 6.11 27.05 17.42
CA VAL A 143 6.89 26.13 18.25
C VAL A 143 8.39 26.41 18.09
N SER A 144 9.03 26.88 19.15
CA SER A 144 10.47 27.15 19.15
C SER A 144 11.28 25.90 18.82
N GLY A 145 12.21 26.02 17.86
CA GLY A 145 13.04 24.91 17.39
C GLY A 145 12.34 23.92 16.46
N CYS A 146 11.18 24.30 15.91
CA CYS A 146 10.42 23.47 14.97
C CYS A 146 10.73 23.87 13.51
N ASP A 147 11.08 22.88 12.69
CA ASP A 147 11.28 23.04 11.24
C ASP A 147 9.94 22.97 10.49
N LYS A 148 9.06 22.04 10.89
CA LYS A 148 7.72 21.87 10.30
C LYS A 148 6.68 21.47 11.31
N CYS A 149 5.54 22.18 11.32
CA CYS A 149 4.38 21.81 12.11
C CYS A 149 3.50 20.77 11.42
N SER A 150 2.99 19.81 12.21
CA SER A 150 2.01 18.81 11.76
C SER A 150 0.58 19.36 11.81
N SER A 151 0.30 20.23 12.78
CA SER A 151 -0.95 20.97 12.96
C SER A 151 -0.66 22.26 13.72
N THR A 152 -1.64 23.14 13.87
CA THR A 152 -1.50 24.45 14.53
C THR A 152 -0.80 24.32 15.89
N ASP A 153 0.40 24.86 15.99
CA ASP A 153 1.26 24.84 17.19
C ASP A 153 1.65 23.44 17.71
N TYR A 154 1.63 22.43 16.82
CA TYR A 154 2.20 21.11 17.07
C TYR A 154 3.30 20.81 16.07
N CYS A 155 4.53 20.71 16.55
CA CYS A 155 5.67 20.34 15.74
C CYS A 155 5.59 18.89 15.26
N GLY A 156 5.74 18.68 13.96
CA GLY A 156 5.89 17.36 13.36
C GLY A 156 7.35 17.00 13.11
N GLN A 157 8.20 18.00 12.93
CA GLN A 157 9.64 17.85 12.67
C GLN A 157 10.40 19.02 13.29
N CYS A 158 11.30 18.71 14.23
CA CYS A 158 12.17 19.72 14.83
C CYS A 158 13.37 20.06 13.95
N ASP A 159 14.02 21.18 14.27
CA ASP A 159 15.33 21.55 13.73
C ASP A 159 16.36 20.44 13.96
N ALA A 160 17.40 20.43 13.13
CA ALA A 160 18.48 19.44 13.19
C ALA A 160 19.07 19.32 14.61
N GLY A 161 19.06 18.11 15.17
CA GLY A 161 19.60 17.80 16.49
C GLY A 161 18.59 17.90 17.64
N LEU A 162 17.36 18.33 17.38
CA LEU A 162 16.27 18.34 18.35
C LEU A 162 15.31 17.17 18.11
N THR A 163 14.49 16.87 19.11
CA THR A 163 13.46 15.81 19.05
C THR A 163 12.13 16.38 19.54
N VAL A 164 11.05 15.95 18.86
CA VAL A 164 9.68 16.34 19.18
C VAL A 164 9.27 15.70 20.52
N SER A 165 8.63 16.48 21.39
CA SER A 165 8.01 15.96 22.61
C SER A 165 6.83 15.02 22.32
N ALA A 166 6.48 14.17 23.28
CA ALA A 166 5.36 13.24 23.11
C ALA A 166 4.01 13.94 22.87
N ASP A 167 3.85 15.18 23.33
CA ASP A 167 2.66 16.01 23.09
C ASP A 167 2.76 16.89 21.83
N GLY A 168 3.89 16.85 21.11
CA GLY A 168 4.13 17.63 19.90
C GLY A 168 4.39 19.13 20.11
N LYS A 169 4.40 19.64 21.34
CA LYS A 169 4.41 21.09 21.60
C LYS A 169 5.80 21.69 21.81
N THR A 170 6.83 20.86 21.90
CA THR A 170 8.19 21.33 22.16
C THR A 170 9.21 20.55 21.35
N CYS A 171 10.27 21.24 20.98
CA CYS A 171 11.47 20.66 20.39
C CYS A 171 12.63 20.84 21.38
N ALA A 172 13.23 19.74 21.80
CA ALA A 172 14.35 19.79 22.73
C ALA A 172 15.40 18.72 22.40
N ALA A 173 16.62 18.95 22.86
CA ALA A 173 17.67 17.95 22.75
C ALA A 173 17.34 16.72 23.62
N CYS A 174 17.76 15.55 23.16
CA CYS A 174 17.60 14.30 23.89
C CYS A 174 18.32 14.37 25.25
N ALA A 175 17.56 14.40 26.34
CA ALA A 175 18.11 14.49 27.70
C ALA A 175 18.49 13.14 28.31
N ILE A 176 18.20 12.02 27.62
CA ILE A 176 18.50 10.68 28.08
C ILE A 176 20.01 10.45 28.02
N LYS A 177 20.62 10.22 29.19
CA LYS A 177 22.05 9.95 29.29
C LYS A 177 22.45 8.73 28.45
N ASP A 178 23.59 8.84 27.77
CA ASP A 178 24.18 7.82 26.90
C ASP A 178 23.28 7.41 25.71
N CYS A 179 22.28 8.23 25.39
CA CYS A 179 21.45 8.09 24.21
C CYS A 179 22.04 8.87 23.03
N GLN A 180 22.20 8.22 21.89
CA GLN A 180 22.66 8.84 20.64
C GLN A 180 21.52 9.52 19.89
N SER A 181 20.33 8.94 19.90
CA SER A 181 19.14 9.50 19.26
C SER A 181 17.88 9.12 20.02
N CYS A 182 17.00 10.09 20.23
CA CYS A 182 15.71 9.88 20.88
C CYS A 182 14.62 9.53 19.86
N GLU A 183 13.71 8.63 20.21
CA GLU A 183 12.44 8.40 19.52
C GLU A 183 11.44 9.53 19.87
N ASN A 184 11.43 9.91 21.13
CA ASN A 184 10.83 11.13 21.68
C ASN A 184 11.64 11.52 22.93
N LEU A 185 11.32 12.65 23.56
CA LEU A 185 12.11 13.16 24.69
C LEU A 185 12.28 12.18 25.87
N ASP A 186 11.36 11.21 26.02
CA ASP A 186 11.35 10.23 27.11
C ASP A 186 11.81 8.83 26.70
N LYS A 187 12.04 8.60 25.40
CA LYS A 187 12.44 7.28 24.87
C LYS A 187 13.63 7.40 23.93
N CYS A 188 14.66 6.62 24.22
CA CYS A 188 15.83 6.49 23.38
C CYS A 188 15.56 5.54 22.20
N HIS A 189 15.83 6.01 20.99
CA HIS A 189 15.82 5.18 19.80
C HIS A 189 17.10 4.35 19.68
N ALA A 190 18.27 5.01 19.82
CA ALA A 190 19.56 4.36 19.76
C ALA A 190 20.50 4.91 20.84
N CYS A 191 21.14 4.00 21.57
CA CYS A 191 22.16 4.33 22.57
C CYS A 191 23.54 4.49 21.94
N LEU A 192 24.45 5.17 22.63
CA LEU A 192 25.86 5.26 22.25
C LEU A 192 26.51 3.87 22.21
N ASN A 193 27.60 3.74 21.45
CA ASN A 193 28.37 2.50 21.38
C ASN A 193 28.77 1.99 22.77
N GLY A 194 28.49 0.71 23.04
CA GLY A 194 28.70 0.09 24.35
C GLY A 194 27.47 0.11 25.27
N PHE A 195 26.39 0.78 24.87
CA PHE A 195 25.12 0.84 25.61
C PHE A 195 23.97 0.20 24.82
N SER A 196 23.00 -0.34 25.55
CA SER A 196 21.77 -0.94 25.03
C SER A 196 20.57 -0.24 25.66
N ALA A 197 19.52 0.00 24.88
CA ALA A 197 18.30 0.60 25.38
C ALA A 197 17.59 -0.40 26.32
N THR A 198 17.00 0.11 27.40
CA THR A 198 16.10 -0.69 28.22
C THR A 198 14.83 -1.07 27.44
N VAL A 199 14.10 -2.10 27.88
CA VAL A 199 12.86 -2.55 27.22
C VAL A 199 11.84 -1.42 27.05
N ASP A 200 11.74 -0.53 28.03
CA ASP A 200 10.86 0.66 27.99
C ASP A 200 11.47 1.85 27.24
N LYS A 201 12.73 1.73 26.80
CA LYS A 201 13.55 2.73 26.11
C LYS A 201 13.84 4.00 26.91
N THR A 202 13.49 4.08 28.19
CA THR A 202 13.65 5.32 28.98
C THR A 202 15.09 5.58 29.41
N ARG A 203 15.98 4.61 29.22
CA ARG A 203 17.39 4.65 29.62
C ARG A 203 18.27 3.87 28.64
N CYS A 204 19.53 4.27 28.60
CA CYS A 204 20.62 3.47 28.04
C CYS A 204 21.44 2.87 29.17
N VAL A 205 21.64 1.56 29.15
CA VAL A 205 22.43 0.83 30.14
C VAL A 205 23.61 0.14 29.46
N THR A 206 24.66 -0.19 30.22
CA THR A 206 25.84 -0.86 29.65
C THR A 206 25.45 -2.19 29.00
N SER A 207 25.93 -2.43 27.80
CA SER A 207 25.59 -3.62 27.03
C SER A 207 26.18 -4.87 27.65
N VAL A 208 25.31 -5.79 28.07
CA VAL A 208 25.70 -7.15 28.47
C VAL A 208 25.77 -8.06 27.24
N ARG A 209 26.89 -8.76 27.05
CA ARG A 209 27.09 -9.68 25.91
C ARG A 209 26.07 -10.82 25.95
N ASN A 210 25.53 -11.18 24.78
CA ASN A 210 24.50 -12.22 24.62
C ASN A 210 23.19 -11.94 25.37
N CYS A 211 22.93 -10.68 25.72
CA CYS A 211 21.66 -10.25 26.27
C CYS A 211 20.69 -9.82 25.17
N ALA A 212 19.46 -10.31 25.22
CA ALA A 212 18.40 -9.96 24.28
C ALA A 212 17.56 -8.76 24.76
N GLU A 213 17.39 -8.59 26.07
CA GLU A 213 16.59 -7.50 26.65
C GLU A 213 17.25 -6.96 27.90
N HIS A 214 17.32 -5.64 28.04
CA HIS A 214 17.92 -4.96 29.19
C HIS A 214 16.87 -4.23 30.02
N THR A 215 17.03 -4.25 31.33
CA THR A 215 16.30 -3.42 32.30
C THR A 215 17.29 -2.57 33.09
N LEU A 216 16.80 -1.76 34.03
CA LEU A 216 17.65 -0.98 34.95
C LEU A 216 18.62 -1.87 35.75
N ASP A 217 18.23 -3.10 36.06
CA ASP A 217 19.03 -4.06 36.84
C ASP A 217 20.01 -4.88 35.98
N GLY A 218 20.19 -4.51 34.71
CA GLY A 218 21.07 -5.20 33.76
C GLY A 218 20.31 -6.10 32.78
N CYS A 219 20.85 -7.29 32.48
CA CYS A 219 20.21 -8.17 31.50
C CYS A 219 18.93 -8.81 32.05
N ASN A 220 17.79 -8.59 31.40
CA ASN A 220 16.50 -9.21 31.72
C ASN A 220 16.38 -10.60 31.10
N ARG A 221 16.67 -10.71 29.81
CA ARG A 221 16.56 -11.95 29.03
C ARG A 221 17.82 -12.18 28.22
N CYS A 222 18.41 -13.37 28.35
CA CYS A 222 19.54 -13.78 27.52
C CYS A 222 19.08 -14.24 26.13
N SER A 223 19.99 -14.16 25.16
CA SER A 223 19.79 -14.70 23.82
C SER A 223 19.67 -16.23 23.87
N THR A 224 19.07 -16.82 22.84
CA THR A 224 18.93 -18.28 22.72
C THR A 224 20.27 -19.00 22.88
N GLY A 225 20.31 -20.04 23.73
CA GLY A 225 21.52 -20.80 24.05
C GLY A 225 22.36 -20.22 25.19
N PHE A 226 21.82 -19.23 25.92
CA PHE A 226 22.43 -18.64 27.11
C PHE A 226 21.42 -18.54 28.25
N HIS A 227 21.87 -18.70 29.49
CA HIS A 227 21.09 -18.47 30.70
C HIS A 227 21.74 -17.40 31.59
N LYS A 228 20.92 -16.75 32.42
CA LYS A 228 21.34 -15.66 33.30
C LYS A 228 21.98 -16.22 34.56
N VAL A 229 23.22 -15.83 34.85
CA VAL A 229 23.94 -16.12 36.10
C VAL A 229 24.53 -14.81 36.62
N ASN A 230 24.13 -14.38 37.82
CA ASN A 230 24.60 -13.14 38.46
C ASN A 230 24.51 -11.86 37.58
N GLY A 231 23.54 -11.79 36.67
CA GLY A 231 23.37 -10.63 35.77
C GLY A 231 24.10 -10.74 34.42
N GLU A 232 24.93 -11.77 34.23
CA GLU A 232 25.59 -12.06 32.96
C GLU A 232 24.93 -13.24 32.25
N CYS A 233 25.06 -13.29 30.93
CA CYS A 233 24.55 -14.39 30.11
C CYS A 233 25.68 -15.37 29.78
N VAL A 234 25.62 -16.56 30.39
CA VAL A 234 26.58 -17.63 30.16
C VAL A 234 26.00 -18.68 29.20
N PRO A 235 26.83 -19.33 28.36
CA PRO A 235 26.33 -20.34 27.44
C PRO A 235 25.66 -21.47 28.23
N ASP A 236 24.53 -21.95 27.71
CA ASP A 236 23.99 -23.22 28.15
C ASP A 236 25.06 -24.26 27.91
N SER A 237 25.57 -24.86 28.98
CA SER A 237 26.54 -25.94 28.87
C SER A 237 25.92 -26.98 27.97
N VAL A 238 26.52 -27.19 26.78
CA VAL A 238 26.13 -28.25 25.85
C VAL A 238 26.08 -29.51 26.69
N GLU A 239 24.87 -29.95 27.07
CA GLU A 239 24.73 -31.25 27.68
C GLU A 239 25.30 -32.19 26.63
N LYS A 240 26.48 -32.76 26.94
CA LYS A 240 26.96 -33.94 26.25
C LYS A 240 25.78 -34.90 26.34
N LYS A 241 25.04 -35.06 25.24
CA LYS A 241 24.12 -36.16 25.07
C LYS A 241 24.92 -37.38 25.48
N ARG A 242 24.61 -37.89 26.67
CA ARG A 242 25.15 -39.14 27.14
C ARG A 242 24.45 -40.13 26.23
N ASP A 243 25.13 -40.52 25.15
CA ASP A 243 24.71 -41.57 24.26
C ASP A 243 24.57 -42.84 25.11
N ASN A 244 23.40 -43.00 25.72
CA ASN A 244 23.00 -44.20 26.42
C ASN A 244 22.71 -45.21 25.31
N GLY A 245 23.79 -45.77 24.75
CA GLY A 245 23.71 -46.99 23.95
C GLY A 245 22.86 -48.00 24.71
N ALA A 246 21.97 -48.68 23.97
CA ALA A 246 20.97 -49.55 24.56
C ALA A 246 21.61 -50.48 25.61
N PRO A 247 21.05 -50.54 26.83
CA PRO A 247 21.66 -51.24 27.93
C PRO A 247 21.83 -52.73 27.59
N TRP A 248 22.93 -53.32 28.05
CA TRP A 248 23.37 -54.68 27.69
C TRP A 248 22.30 -55.78 27.86
N TRP A 249 21.32 -55.58 28.74
CA TRP A 249 20.18 -56.49 28.91
C TRP A 249 19.25 -56.54 27.68
N ALA A 250 19.18 -55.48 26.86
CA ALA A 250 18.39 -55.46 25.63
C ALA A 250 18.94 -56.44 24.58
N TRP A 251 20.27 -56.55 24.48
CA TRP A 251 20.94 -57.55 23.64
C TRP A 251 20.72 -58.98 24.16
N LEU A 252 20.61 -59.15 25.47
CA LEU A 252 20.34 -60.43 26.12
C LEU A 252 18.91 -60.92 25.83
N ILE A 253 17.92 -60.02 25.83
CA ILE A 253 16.53 -60.33 25.44
C ILE A 253 16.46 -60.69 23.95
N LEU A 254 17.16 -59.94 23.08
CA LEU A 254 17.22 -60.24 21.65
C LEU A 254 17.85 -61.61 21.37
N GLY A 255 18.94 -61.96 22.07
CA GLY A 255 19.58 -63.27 21.96
C GLY A 255 18.71 -64.44 22.44
N LEU A 256 18.04 -64.28 23.59
CA LEU A 256 17.11 -65.30 24.11
C LEU A 256 15.87 -65.47 23.23
N GLY A 257 15.32 -64.37 22.70
CA GLY A 257 14.20 -64.40 21.76
C GLY A 257 14.53 -65.19 20.50
N LEU A 258 15.72 -64.96 19.92
CA LEU A 258 16.19 -65.69 18.75
C LEU A 258 16.38 -67.19 19.04
N ALA A 259 16.91 -67.56 20.21
CA ALA A 259 17.10 -68.96 20.60
C ALA A 259 15.76 -69.71 20.73
N VAL A 260 14.74 -69.08 21.31
CA VAL A 260 13.39 -69.66 21.43
C VAL A 260 12.75 -69.85 20.05
N ILE A 261 12.88 -68.87 19.15
CA ILE A 261 12.37 -68.97 17.77
C ILE A 261 13.02 -70.15 17.04
N VAL A 262 14.35 -70.31 17.15
CA VAL A 262 15.06 -71.44 16.52
C VAL A 262 14.58 -72.78 17.10
N ALA A 263 14.39 -72.89 18.42
CA ALA A 263 13.88 -74.10 19.04
C ALA A 263 12.47 -74.48 18.55
N VAL A 264 11.57 -73.49 18.41
CA VAL A 264 10.22 -73.69 17.87
C VAL A 264 10.28 -74.18 16.41
N VAL A 265 11.12 -73.58 15.57
CA VAL A 265 11.29 -73.98 14.17
C VAL A 265 11.78 -75.43 14.06
N VAL A 266 12.72 -75.85 14.90
CA VAL A 266 13.22 -77.24 14.92
C VAL A 266 12.12 -78.22 15.32
N VAL A 267 11.32 -77.90 16.35
CA VAL A 267 10.19 -78.74 16.78
C VAL A 267 9.14 -78.87 15.68
N VAL A 268 8.79 -77.75 15.02
CA VAL A 268 7.85 -77.75 13.89
C VAL A 268 8.39 -78.60 12.75
N ALA A 269 9.67 -78.47 12.39
CA ALA A 269 10.30 -79.27 11.35
C ALA A 269 10.23 -80.78 11.68
N VAL A 270 10.58 -81.19 12.92
CA VAL A 270 10.49 -82.59 13.35
C VAL A 270 9.05 -83.12 13.32
N CYS A 271 8.08 -82.31 13.74
CA CYS A 271 6.66 -82.64 13.65
C CYS A 271 6.19 -82.81 12.20
N LEU A 272 6.63 -81.94 11.29
CA LEU A 272 6.31 -82.04 9.86
C LEU A 272 6.99 -83.24 9.20
N TYR A 273 8.22 -83.58 9.58
CA TYR A 273 8.90 -84.79 9.12
C TYR A 273 8.18 -86.07 9.60
N ARG A 274 7.73 -86.12 10.85
CA ARG A 274 6.91 -87.23 11.36
C ARG A 274 5.55 -87.34 10.69
N ARG A 275 4.89 -86.20 10.41
CA ARG A 275 3.63 -86.18 9.65
C ARG A 275 3.82 -86.64 8.20
N ARG A 276 4.91 -86.24 7.53
CA ARG A 276 5.21 -86.69 6.16
C ARG A 276 5.52 -88.20 6.07
N ALA A 277 6.14 -88.78 7.09
CA ALA A 277 6.34 -90.24 7.17
C ALA A 277 5.02 -91.02 7.32
N ALA A 278 4.00 -90.44 7.96
CA ALA A 278 2.67 -91.06 8.11
C ALA A 278 1.76 -90.87 6.89
N VAL A 279 1.98 -89.82 6.07
CA VAL A 279 1.11 -89.46 4.94
C VAL A 279 1.59 -90.07 3.61
N ALA A 280 2.76 -90.73 3.57
CA ALA A 280 3.24 -91.46 2.40
C ALA A 280 2.56 -92.84 2.17
N ALA A 281 1.66 -93.28 3.06
CA ALA A 281 0.92 -94.55 2.94
C ALA A 281 -0.54 -94.40 2.48
N ALA A 282 -1.02 -93.18 2.20
CA ALA A 282 -2.41 -92.96 1.79
C ALA A 282 -2.48 -91.92 0.66
N ALA A 283 -2.00 -92.31 -0.52
CA ALA A 283 -2.18 -91.57 -1.76
C ALA A 283 -2.81 -92.48 -2.83
N ALA A 284 -4.14 -92.43 -2.95
CA ALA A 284 -4.93 -92.75 -4.15
C ALA A 284 -6.38 -92.32 -3.86
N ALA A 285 -7.16 -91.60 -4.65
CA ALA A 285 -7.01 -90.86 -5.92
C ALA A 285 -8.30 -89.94 -5.99
N PRO A 286 -8.77 -89.38 -7.12
CA PRO A 286 -8.76 -87.93 -7.38
C PRO A 286 -10.17 -87.33 -7.72
N TYR A 287 -10.16 -86.17 -8.40
CA TYR A 287 -11.24 -85.33 -8.96
C TYR A 287 -11.73 -84.20 -8.04
N ALA A 288 -12.08 -83.00 -8.48
CA ALA A 288 -11.85 -82.20 -9.68
C ALA A 288 -12.58 -80.86 -9.43
N GLY A 289 -12.11 -79.77 -10.05
CA GLY A 289 -13.01 -78.70 -10.49
C GLY A 289 -12.98 -77.37 -9.72
N ALA A 290 -12.59 -76.32 -10.48
CA ALA A 290 -13.16 -74.98 -10.54
C ALA A 290 -13.02 -74.04 -9.31
N ALA A 291 -13.00 -72.71 -9.40
CA ALA A 291 -12.70 -71.69 -10.40
C ALA A 291 -12.92 -70.33 -9.69
N LYS A 292 -12.29 -69.25 -10.18
CA LYS A 292 -12.52 -67.81 -9.89
C LYS A 292 -12.00 -67.32 -8.51
N GLY A 293 -11.35 -66.17 -8.36
CA GLY A 293 -11.13 -65.03 -9.27
C GLY A 293 -11.50 -63.71 -8.56
N LYS A 294 -10.63 -62.70 -8.73
CA LYS A 294 -10.69 -61.27 -8.32
C LYS A 294 -10.14 -60.96 -6.92
N ASP A 295 -9.00 -60.28 -6.73
CA ASP A 295 -8.39 -59.06 -7.29
C ASP A 295 -9.08 -57.72 -6.94
N LYS A 296 -8.20 -56.83 -6.45
CA LYS A 296 -8.23 -55.35 -6.42
C LYS A 296 -9.00 -54.66 -5.29
N ASP A 297 -8.56 -53.53 -4.76
CA ASP A 297 -7.29 -52.76 -4.68
C ASP A 297 -7.76 -51.51 -3.91
N GLU A 298 -7.18 -51.18 -2.76
CA GLU A 298 -7.51 -49.93 -2.03
C GLU A 298 -6.34 -48.97 -2.18
N GLY A 299 -6.58 -47.90 -2.95
CA GLY A 299 -5.66 -46.78 -3.13
C GLY A 299 -6.05 -45.56 -2.28
N ASN A 300 -5.02 -44.97 -1.67
CA ASN A 300 -4.73 -43.56 -1.31
C ASN A 300 -5.79 -42.48 -1.66
N GLU A 301 -5.92 -41.39 -0.91
CA GLU A 301 -4.90 -40.35 -0.64
C GLU A 301 -5.39 -39.36 0.46
N PRO A 302 -4.51 -38.56 1.09
CA PRO A 302 -4.86 -37.61 2.16
C PRO A 302 -5.04 -36.17 1.64
N ALA A 303 -5.66 -35.31 2.45
CA ALA A 303 -5.75 -33.88 2.22
C ALA A 303 -5.06 -33.12 3.37
N ASP A 304 -3.95 -32.45 3.04
CA ASP A 304 -3.49 -31.24 3.69
C ASP A 304 -4.21 -30.05 3.04
N ASP A 305 -4.62 -29.04 3.80
CA ASP A 305 -4.21 -27.68 3.45
C ASP A 305 -4.35 -26.66 4.59
N ASN A 306 -3.40 -25.74 4.53
CA ASN A 306 -3.07 -24.64 5.42
C ASN A 306 -3.66 -23.34 4.85
N SER A 307 -4.11 -22.40 5.68
CA SER A 307 -3.74 -20.97 5.59
C SER A 307 -4.63 -20.02 6.40
N GLN A 308 -3.94 -19.05 7.01
CA GLN A 308 -4.40 -17.83 7.65
C GLN A 308 -5.06 -16.86 6.65
N SER A 309 -5.97 -15.99 7.11
CA SER A 309 -5.84 -14.51 7.07
C SER A 309 -7.14 -13.79 7.49
N THR A 310 -6.97 -12.64 8.14
CA THR A 310 -7.98 -11.63 8.56
C THR A 310 -8.41 -10.75 7.36
N PRO A 311 -9.41 -9.85 7.48
CA PRO A 311 -9.13 -8.49 8.00
C PRO A 311 -10.27 -7.81 8.80
N TYR A 312 -9.87 -6.69 9.42
CA TYR A 312 -10.65 -5.61 10.05
C TYR A 312 -11.66 -4.93 9.09
N GLY A 313 -12.67 -4.26 9.68
CA GLY A 313 -13.28 -3.06 9.10
C GLY A 313 -14.77 -2.85 9.43
N GLY A 314 -15.04 -2.00 10.43
CA GLY A 314 -16.36 -1.50 10.82
C GLY A 314 -16.27 -0.62 12.04
#